data_AF-A0A9W7EZ29-F1
#
_entry.id   AF-A0A9W7EZ29-F1
#
_cell.length_a   1.000
_cell.length_b   1.000
_cell.length_c   1.000
_cell.angle_alpha   90.00
_cell.angle_beta   90.00
_cell.angle_gamma   90.00
#
_symmetry.space_group_name_H-M   'P 1'
#
loop_
_entity.id
_entity.type
_entity.pdbx_description
1 polymer ?
#
loop_
_entity_poly.entity_id
_entity_poly.type
_entity_poly.pdbx_seq_one_letter_code
_entity_poly.pdbx_strand_id
1 'polypeptide(L)'
;MSSTTTSSSSTHSPLHIQPPPSSSHHSRSRSSSTEALSRLWINPLGATPFYADNPVFSFLVQWNLTWVIAIAVAWFTRSVFVTLIVSVLVVIVVRDTRRVWVQKSSQLEVEEGRRTFQNFRQSVLTRLGESVHNLRLSRASKRYSKNLSKKSRRRALSTTEDSIEIPRPNIIPYSHGGYFGAAPFMLSDVQWISILRILQPDVFVEVARRIFAPSNYLIHWAENNPVCCAYGVLKEMKGEGGEKKESDKTQDIVIEWDVFLDPGIVSSFLQCRDPQERRHLSEALFKKMLIAHGSTPQLFIEQTGILKGYNFWRVKQAKKSLGGGMGAYDWLVLFSKALEMGCEAGKELEEKPEIQSLADALNKIKGVMGQDLKIFLDIKSRGVPGEVWAAMVEQIHTYPSIQIQGCGSFVIEEVRGINSLCGINEVFFFHSAGDLQHAIHQKNVRPGDRVFFNAGSLLWDFPNTFAKMKRATIEKLTVRTEKDLKELYKLKPYALCRSAGSTMSTNSGSTVQDYVEAFSLTVGLYVQEFSIDESAAELLINHANENQHVFSRGMAWGGIGGMTISGVQPSMLQNTDGLWAQRLCGRGWDEEKHPFQVK
;
A
#
# COMPACT_ATOMS: atom_id res chain seq x y z
N MET A 1 -52.21 21.01 -27.49
CA MET A 1 -53.64 21.20 -27.18
C MET A 1 -54.09 20.02 -26.35
N SER A 2 -54.69 20.31 -25.18
CA SER A 2 -55.56 19.45 -24.34
C SER A 2 -54.90 18.20 -23.70
N SER A 3 -54.40 18.24 -22.45
CA SER A 3 -55.07 18.27 -21.14
C SER A 3 -55.72 16.95 -20.69
N THR A 4 -55.08 16.25 -19.73
CA THR A 4 -55.80 15.60 -18.62
C THR A 4 -54.89 15.44 -17.42
N THR A 5 -55.28 16.13 -16.36
CA THR A 5 -54.75 16.15 -14.99
C THR A 5 -55.41 15.07 -14.14
N THR A 6 -54.63 14.33 -13.35
CA THR A 6 -55.12 13.60 -12.18
C THR A 6 -54.27 13.96 -10.97
N SER A 7 -54.86 14.76 -10.08
CA SER A 7 -54.36 15.17 -8.78
C SER A 7 -54.78 14.16 -7.71
N SER A 8 -53.82 13.55 -7.01
CA SER A 8 -54.05 12.82 -5.76
C SER A 8 -53.49 13.64 -4.59
N SER A 9 -54.39 14.22 -3.81
CA SER A 9 -54.12 14.95 -2.57
C SER A 9 -53.96 13.98 -1.39
N SER A 10 -52.76 13.89 -0.81
CA SER A 10 -52.54 13.25 0.49
C SER A 10 -52.55 14.30 1.60
N THR A 11 -53.55 14.21 2.47
CA THR A 11 -53.71 15.01 3.69
C THR A 11 -52.67 14.60 4.75
N HIS A 12 -51.79 15.54 5.13
CA HIS A 12 -50.96 15.43 6.33
C HIS A 12 -51.76 15.85 7.57
N SER A 13 -51.89 14.96 8.54
CA SER A 13 -52.32 15.27 9.91
C SER A 13 -51.10 15.64 10.77
N PRO A 14 -51.18 16.68 11.63
CA PRO A 14 -50.09 17.00 12.54
C PRO A 14 -50.21 16.18 13.83
N LEU A 15 -49.19 15.37 14.10
CA LEU A 15 -49.01 14.64 15.36
C LEU A 15 -48.50 15.61 16.44
N HIS A 16 -49.36 15.88 17.41
CA HIS A 16 -49.07 16.64 18.62
C HIS A 16 -48.18 15.79 19.54
N ILE A 17 -46.89 16.15 19.70
CA ILE A 17 -45.99 15.53 20.66
C ILE A 17 -46.11 16.29 21.99
N GLN A 18 -46.61 15.61 23.03
CA GLN A 18 -46.57 16.08 24.41
C GLN A 18 -45.18 15.87 25.02
N PRO A 19 -44.69 16.77 25.89
CA PRO A 19 -43.46 16.57 26.64
C PRO A 19 -43.68 15.61 27.83
N PRO A 20 -42.66 14.82 28.23
CA PRO A 20 -42.77 13.91 29.37
C PRO A 20 -42.71 14.67 30.71
N PRO A 21 -43.31 14.10 31.78
CA PRO A 21 -43.39 14.76 33.08
C PRO A 21 -42.05 14.73 33.82
N SER A 22 -41.71 15.87 34.41
CA SER A 22 -40.60 16.05 35.34
C SER A 22 -40.86 15.32 36.67
N SER A 23 -40.18 14.20 36.88
CA SER A 23 -40.14 13.52 38.19
C SER A 23 -39.01 14.10 39.05
N SER A 24 -39.41 14.74 40.14
CA SER A 24 -38.60 15.21 41.26
C SER A 24 -37.81 14.07 41.93
N HIS A 25 -36.48 14.18 41.96
CA HIS A 25 -35.64 13.29 42.76
C HIS A 25 -35.41 13.84 44.17
N HIS A 26 -35.81 13.02 45.15
CA HIS A 26 -35.46 13.12 46.55
C HIS A 26 -33.94 13.12 46.77
N SER A 27 -33.49 14.08 47.56
CA SER A 27 -32.23 14.06 48.29
C SER A 27 -32.24 12.91 49.31
N ARG A 28 -31.32 11.94 49.14
CA ARG A 28 -30.97 10.98 50.20
C ARG A 28 -29.45 10.92 50.37
N SER A 29 -29.07 11.07 51.62
CA SER A 29 -27.74 11.05 52.21
C SER A 29 -26.90 9.84 51.80
N ARG A 30 -25.66 10.08 51.39
CA ARG A 30 -24.59 9.08 51.36
C ARG A 30 -23.94 9.02 52.75
N SER A 31 -24.26 7.98 53.51
CA SER A 31 -23.44 7.47 54.60
C SER A 31 -22.50 6.38 54.09
N SER A 32 -21.38 6.29 54.77
CA SER A 32 -20.22 5.41 54.61
C SER A 32 -20.49 3.92 54.39
N SER A 33 -19.76 3.31 53.46
CA SER A 33 -19.50 1.87 53.45
C SER A 33 -18.20 1.57 52.69
N THR A 34 -17.06 1.80 53.34
CA THR A 34 -15.76 1.23 52.97
C THR A 34 -15.44 0.08 53.94
N GLU A 35 -16.15 -1.04 53.83
CA GLU A 35 -15.85 -2.24 54.63
C GLU A 35 -16.52 -3.49 54.02
N ALA A 36 -16.09 -3.91 52.81
CA ALA A 36 -16.58 -5.18 52.23
C ALA A 36 -15.70 -5.82 51.15
N LEU A 37 -14.38 -5.57 51.10
CA LEU A 37 -13.49 -6.20 50.10
C LEU A 37 -12.09 -6.57 50.64
N SER A 38 -12.02 -7.23 51.80
CA SER A 38 -10.75 -7.71 52.36
C SER A 38 -10.73 -9.20 52.77
N ARG A 39 -11.66 -10.02 52.27
CA ARG A 39 -11.65 -11.47 52.57
C ARG A 39 -11.78 -12.30 51.30
N LEU A 40 -10.66 -12.48 50.61
CA LEU A 40 -10.40 -13.62 49.71
C LEU A 40 -8.93 -13.58 49.27
N TRP A 41 -8.04 -14.01 50.16
CA TRP A 41 -6.71 -14.50 49.77
C TRP A 41 -6.55 -15.90 50.35
N ILE A 42 -6.57 -16.88 49.45
CA ILE A 42 -6.25 -18.27 49.71
C ILE A 42 -4.73 -18.35 49.82
N ASN A 43 -4.23 -18.87 50.95
CA ASN A 43 -2.83 -19.20 51.17
C ASN A 43 -2.54 -20.56 50.51
N PRO A 44 -1.71 -20.67 49.46
CA PRO A 44 -1.08 -21.93 49.13
C PRO A 44 0.26 -21.97 49.88
N LEU A 45 0.54 -23.09 50.55
CA LEU A 45 1.74 -23.43 51.34
C LEU A 45 1.52 -23.33 52.85
N GLY A 46 1.17 -24.49 53.43
CA GLY A 46 1.05 -24.69 54.87
C GLY A 46 2.41 -24.61 55.57
N ALA A 47 2.78 -23.42 56.01
CA ALA A 47 3.81 -23.20 57.02
C ALA A 47 3.13 -22.87 58.37
N THR A 48 3.47 -23.64 59.41
CA THR A 48 2.96 -23.51 60.78
C THR A 48 3.31 -22.15 61.42
N PRO A 49 2.42 -21.55 62.23
CA PRO A 49 2.66 -20.24 62.85
C PRO A 49 3.45 -20.42 64.15
N PHE A 50 4.75 -20.14 64.15
CA PHE A 50 5.53 -20.16 65.41
C PHE A 50 6.49 -18.98 65.63
N TYR A 51 6.45 -17.92 64.81
CA TYR A 51 7.38 -16.78 64.96
C TYR A 51 6.80 -15.39 64.67
N ALA A 52 5.48 -15.22 64.74
CA ALA A 52 4.85 -13.94 64.38
C ALA A 52 5.10 -12.79 65.39
N ASP A 53 5.42 -13.10 66.65
CA ASP A 53 5.50 -12.08 67.72
C ASP A 53 6.94 -11.74 68.15
N ASN A 54 7.97 -12.12 67.39
CA ASN A 54 9.35 -11.74 67.72
C ASN A 54 9.72 -10.40 67.03
N PRO A 55 9.80 -9.28 67.77
CA PRO A 55 10.10 -7.96 67.19
C PRO A 55 11.48 -7.91 66.53
N VAL A 56 12.42 -8.77 66.94
CA VAL A 56 13.75 -8.87 66.32
C VAL A 56 13.65 -9.50 64.93
N PHE A 57 12.77 -10.49 64.74
CA PHE A 57 12.59 -11.13 63.43
C PHE A 57 11.90 -10.20 62.43
N SER A 58 10.87 -9.47 62.87
CA SER A 58 10.21 -8.45 62.04
C SER A 58 11.17 -7.35 61.60
N PHE A 59 12.02 -6.87 62.52
CA PHE A 59 13.05 -5.88 62.21
C PHE A 59 14.09 -6.42 61.21
N LEU A 60 14.57 -7.65 61.37
CA LEU A 60 15.53 -8.26 60.44
C LEU A 60 14.93 -8.50 59.05
N VAL A 61 13.64 -8.85 58.94
CA VAL A 61 12.95 -9.00 57.66
C VAL A 61 12.76 -7.65 56.97
N GLN A 62 12.31 -6.61 57.69
CA GLN A 62 12.21 -5.26 57.13
C GLN A 62 13.57 -4.69 56.72
N TRP A 63 14.60 -4.92 57.53
CA TRP A 63 15.97 -4.48 57.23
C TRP A 63 16.50 -5.14 55.95
N ASN A 64 16.36 -6.46 55.81
CA ASN A 64 16.79 -7.17 54.61
C ASN A 64 15.96 -6.78 53.37
N LEU A 65 14.65 -6.58 53.51
CA LEU A 65 13.80 -6.15 52.39
C LEU A 65 14.18 -4.76 51.88
N THR A 66 14.54 -3.85 52.79
CA THR A 66 15.00 -2.50 52.44
C THR A 66 16.31 -2.56 51.64
N TRP A 67 17.25 -3.40 52.07
CA TRP A 67 18.51 -3.61 51.35
C TRP A 67 18.32 -4.28 49.98
N VAL A 68 17.42 -5.27 49.87
CA VAL A 68 17.10 -5.92 48.59
C VAL A 68 16.48 -4.92 47.60
N ILE A 69 15.57 -4.06 48.07
CA ILE A 69 14.97 -3.01 47.24
C ILE A 69 16.03 -1.98 46.82
N ALA A 70 16.91 -1.55 47.74
CA ALA A 70 17.99 -0.61 47.42
C ALA A 70 18.97 -1.18 46.37
N ILE A 71 19.33 -2.47 46.48
CA ILE A 71 20.17 -3.16 45.51
C ILE A 71 19.45 -3.29 44.15
N ALA A 72 18.16 -3.62 44.14
CA ALA A 72 17.37 -3.71 42.91
C ALA A 72 17.25 -2.35 42.19
N VAL A 73 17.02 -1.26 42.94
CA VAL A 73 16.98 0.11 42.39
C VAL A 73 18.35 0.53 41.87
N ALA A 74 19.45 0.22 42.58
CA ALA A 74 20.81 0.48 42.11
C ALA A 74 21.16 -0.31 40.84
N TRP A 75 20.70 -1.56 40.75
CA TRP A 75 20.91 -2.40 39.57
C TRP A 75 20.09 -1.94 38.36
N PHE A 76 18.84 -1.52 38.60
CA PHE A 76 17.97 -0.94 37.57
C PHE A 76 18.52 0.38 37.04
N THR A 77 18.91 1.31 37.93
CA THR A 77 19.52 2.59 37.53
C THR A 77 20.84 2.40 36.76
N ARG A 78 21.68 1.45 37.18
CA ARG A 78 22.90 1.09 36.43
C ARG A 78 22.59 0.50 35.05
N SER A 79 21.59 -0.36 34.92
CA SER A 79 21.17 -0.92 33.63
C SER A 79 20.58 0.13 32.70
N VAL A 80 19.75 1.04 33.21
CA VAL A 80 19.22 2.17 32.44
C VAL A 80 20.36 3.10 31.99
N PHE A 81 21.30 3.41 32.87
CA PHE A 81 22.45 4.28 32.55
C PHE A 81 23.38 3.65 31.49
N VAL A 82 23.69 2.35 31.61
CA VAL A 82 24.47 1.62 30.61
C VAL A 82 23.75 1.58 29.26
N THR A 83 22.44 1.32 29.27
CA THR A 83 21.62 1.31 28.05
C THR A 83 21.60 2.69 27.38
N LEU A 84 21.53 3.77 28.17
CA LEU A 84 21.56 5.14 27.68
C LEU A 84 22.93 5.50 27.08
N ILE A 85 24.03 5.12 27.74
CA ILE A 85 25.40 5.32 27.23
C ILE A 85 25.61 4.55 25.93
N VAL A 86 25.21 3.27 25.87
CA VAL A 86 25.34 2.46 24.65
C VAL A 86 24.50 3.06 23.53
N SER A 87 23.29 3.52 23.81
CA SER A 87 22.44 4.19 22.82
C SER A 87 23.07 5.48 22.29
N VAL A 88 23.65 6.30 23.17
CA VAL A 88 24.35 7.54 22.78
C VAL A 88 25.61 7.21 21.97
N LEU A 89 26.39 6.21 22.35
CA LEU A 89 27.58 5.77 21.61
C LEU A 89 27.23 5.22 20.24
N VAL A 90 26.16 4.43 20.12
CA VAL A 90 25.65 3.94 18.83
C VAL A 90 25.21 5.12 17.95
N VAL A 91 24.52 6.11 18.50
CA VAL A 91 24.13 7.32 17.75
C VAL A 91 25.36 8.10 17.29
N ILE A 92 26.39 8.26 18.13
CA ILE A 92 27.64 8.96 17.77
C ILE A 92 28.39 8.19 16.67
N VAL A 93 28.59 6.89 16.84
CA VAL A 93 29.28 6.03 15.86
C VAL A 93 28.52 6.01 14.53
N VAL A 94 27.19 5.87 14.55
CA VAL A 94 26.36 5.93 13.34
C VAL A 94 26.45 7.30 12.70
N ARG A 95 26.44 8.40 13.47
CA ARG A 95 26.57 9.76 12.94
C ARG A 95 27.92 10.01 12.29
N ASP A 96 29.00 9.56 12.90
CA ASP A 96 30.37 9.78 12.40
C ASP A 96 30.69 8.85 11.23
N THR A 97 30.25 7.59 11.28
CA THR A 97 30.34 6.67 10.14
C THR A 97 29.52 7.19 8.97
N ARG A 98 28.32 7.74 9.22
CA ARG A 98 27.51 8.39 8.19
C ARG A 98 28.17 9.66 7.64
N ARG A 99 28.82 10.49 8.47
CA ARG A 99 29.58 11.65 7.97
C ARG A 99 30.73 11.24 7.07
N VAL A 100 31.57 10.30 7.52
CA VAL A 100 32.72 9.81 6.74
C VAL A 100 32.26 9.13 5.45
N TRP A 101 31.19 8.33 5.51
CA TRP A 101 30.59 7.69 4.34
C TRP A 101 30.00 8.72 3.37
N VAL A 102 29.19 9.68 3.84
CA VAL A 102 28.62 10.75 2.99
C VAL A 102 29.71 11.60 2.34
N GLN A 103 30.83 11.85 3.02
CA GLN A 103 31.93 12.68 2.51
C GLN A 103 32.81 11.92 1.48
N LYS A 104 33.06 10.61 1.65
CA LYS A 104 33.78 9.78 0.67
C LYS A 104 32.91 9.33 -0.50
N SER A 105 31.66 8.95 -0.24
CA SER A 105 30.68 8.53 -1.24
C SER A 105 30.29 9.68 -2.16
N SER A 106 30.09 10.90 -1.66
CA SER A 106 29.65 12.02 -2.50
C SER A 106 30.67 12.47 -3.57
N GLN A 107 31.97 12.20 -3.41
CA GLN A 107 32.96 12.52 -4.45
C GLN A 107 33.20 11.35 -5.40
N LEU A 108 33.39 10.13 -4.89
CA LEU A 108 33.59 8.94 -5.73
C LEU A 108 32.33 8.54 -6.50
N GLU A 109 31.14 8.62 -5.90
CA GLU A 109 29.86 8.31 -6.57
C GLU A 109 29.44 9.39 -7.58
N VAL A 110 29.90 10.64 -7.42
CA VAL A 110 29.66 11.69 -8.43
C VAL A 110 30.60 11.51 -9.62
N GLU A 111 31.85 11.11 -9.42
CA GLU A 111 32.81 10.82 -10.50
C GLU A 111 32.46 9.50 -11.24
N GLU A 112 32.13 8.44 -10.50
CA GLU A 112 31.72 7.14 -11.04
C GLU A 112 30.30 7.19 -11.62
N GLY A 113 29.41 7.96 -11.00
CA GLY A 113 28.11 8.31 -11.56
C GLY A 113 28.23 9.16 -12.82
N ARG A 114 29.19 10.11 -12.89
CA ARG A 114 29.51 10.85 -14.13
C ARG A 114 30.10 9.96 -15.19
N ARG A 115 31.02 9.03 -14.87
CA ARG A 115 31.58 8.07 -15.83
C ARG A 115 30.54 7.07 -16.32
N THR A 116 29.73 6.53 -15.42
CA THR A 116 28.63 5.61 -15.76
C THR A 116 27.56 6.33 -16.57
N PHE A 117 27.23 7.57 -16.22
CA PHE A 117 26.34 8.42 -17.00
C PHE A 117 26.97 8.85 -18.33
N GLN A 118 28.29 9.09 -18.42
CA GLN A 118 28.98 9.37 -19.67
C GLN A 118 29.02 8.12 -20.55
N ASN A 119 29.21 6.92 -19.99
CA ASN A 119 29.19 5.65 -20.71
C ASN A 119 27.77 5.27 -21.16
N PHE A 120 26.75 5.53 -20.32
CA PHE A 120 25.35 5.35 -20.67
C PHE A 120 24.90 6.41 -21.67
N ARG A 121 25.24 7.69 -21.48
CA ARG A 121 25.02 8.78 -22.44
C ARG A 121 25.75 8.49 -23.74
N GLN A 122 26.97 7.96 -23.72
CA GLN A 122 27.67 7.57 -24.94
C GLN A 122 27.01 6.35 -25.57
N SER A 123 26.59 5.34 -24.80
CA SER A 123 25.83 4.18 -25.32
C SER A 123 24.46 4.60 -25.90
N VAL A 124 23.76 5.53 -25.28
CA VAL A 124 22.47 6.07 -25.70
C VAL A 124 22.61 7.07 -26.84
N LEU A 125 23.61 7.95 -26.83
CA LEU A 125 23.92 8.87 -27.94
C LEU A 125 24.55 8.14 -29.12
N THR A 126 25.27 7.02 -28.91
CA THR A 126 25.66 6.11 -29.98
C THR A 126 24.42 5.41 -30.54
N ARG A 127 23.46 4.99 -29.72
CA ARG A 127 22.18 4.39 -30.19
C ARG A 127 21.24 5.39 -30.88
N LEU A 128 21.13 6.62 -30.37
CA LEU A 128 20.29 7.70 -30.90
C LEU A 128 20.97 8.40 -32.09
N GLY A 129 22.28 8.63 -31.98
CA GLY A 129 23.13 9.11 -33.06
C GLY A 129 23.23 8.11 -34.21
N GLU A 130 23.22 6.80 -33.95
CA GLU A 130 23.07 5.80 -35.02
C GLU A 130 21.70 5.91 -35.69
N SER A 131 20.60 6.17 -34.99
CA SER A 131 19.28 6.37 -35.65
C SER A 131 19.21 7.62 -36.52
N VAL A 132 19.83 8.74 -36.10
CA VAL A 132 19.84 10.00 -36.86
C VAL A 132 20.94 10.01 -37.94
N HIS A 133 22.07 9.35 -37.72
CA HIS A 133 23.19 9.25 -38.68
C HIS A 133 22.96 8.16 -39.74
N ASN A 134 22.07 7.18 -39.50
CA ASN A 134 21.67 6.16 -40.49
C ASN A 134 20.87 6.73 -41.68
N LEU A 135 20.49 8.00 -41.67
CA LEU A 135 19.95 8.73 -42.84
C LEU A 135 21.04 9.33 -43.75
N ARG A 136 22.30 9.40 -43.31
CA ARG A 136 23.42 9.93 -44.10
C ARG A 136 24.72 9.20 -43.78
N LEU A 137 25.02 8.15 -44.57
CA LEU A 137 26.21 8.02 -45.43
C LEU A 137 26.68 6.57 -45.65
N SER A 138 26.72 6.23 -46.95
CA SER A 138 27.71 5.48 -47.72
C SER A 138 28.14 4.04 -47.38
N ARG A 139 28.48 3.35 -48.47
CA ARG A 139 28.45 1.90 -48.70
C ARG A 139 29.50 1.07 -47.94
N ALA A 140 30.40 1.68 -47.16
CA ALA A 140 31.46 0.98 -46.44
C ALA A 140 31.01 0.37 -45.08
N SER A 141 29.94 0.89 -44.46
CA SER A 141 29.42 0.40 -43.17
C SER A 141 28.62 -0.93 -43.28
N LYS A 142 28.20 -1.32 -44.49
CA LYS A 142 27.32 -2.48 -44.72
C LYS A 142 27.93 -3.85 -44.42
N ARG A 143 29.27 -3.99 -44.34
CA ARG A 143 29.93 -5.27 -44.01
C ARG A 143 30.21 -5.46 -42.53
N TYR A 144 30.54 -4.40 -41.79
CA TYR A 144 30.83 -4.50 -40.34
C TYR A 144 29.56 -4.45 -39.48
N SER A 145 28.52 -3.72 -39.94
CA SER A 145 27.18 -3.66 -39.32
C SER A 145 26.42 -4.99 -39.34
N LYS A 146 26.74 -5.92 -40.26
CA LYS A 146 25.99 -7.19 -40.38
C LYS A 146 26.26 -8.19 -39.24
N ASN A 147 27.38 -8.09 -38.53
CA ASN A 147 27.75 -9.08 -37.50
C ASN A 147 27.54 -8.60 -36.05
N LEU A 148 27.59 -7.29 -35.78
CA LEU A 148 27.36 -6.73 -34.44
C LEU A 148 25.93 -6.20 -34.20
N SER A 149 25.10 -6.04 -35.25
CA SER A 149 23.72 -5.53 -35.12
C SER A 149 22.62 -6.57 -34.98
N LYS A 150 22.93 -7.88 -34.98
CA LYS A 150 21.89 -8.92 -34.76
C LYS A 150 21.80 -9.40 -33.32
N LYS A 151 22.90 -9.51 -32.58
CA LYS A 151 22.91 -10.15 -31.25
C LYS A 151 22.51 -9.19 -30.12
N SER A 152 23.04 -7.95 -30.12
CA SER A 152 22.67 -6.92 -29.13
C SER A 152 21.32 -6.26 -29.44
N ARG A 153 20.95 -6.19 -30.73
CA ARG A 153 19.63 -5.71 -31.17
C ARG A 153 18.54 -6.75 -30.90
N ARG A 154 18.86 -8.07 -30.95
CA ARG A 154 17.96 -9.12 -30.45
C ARG A 154 17.75 -9.01 -28.95
N ARG A 155 18.80 -8.86 -28.13
CA ARG A 155 18.63 -8.82 -26.65
C ARG A 155 17.92 -7.58 -26.09
N ALA A 156 18.00 -6.41 -26.75
CA ALA A 156 17.37 -5.18 -26.24
C ALA A 156 15.96 -4.93 -26.81
N LEU A 157 15.55 -5.63 -27.87
CA LEU A 157 14.18 -5.62 -28.41
C LEU A 157 13.38 -6.89 -28.02
N SER A 158 14.01 -7.80 -27.27
CA SER A 158 13.44 -9.06 -26.78
C SER A 158 12.69 -8.91 -25.45
N THR A 159 12.42 -7.69 -24.98
CA THR A 159 11.54 -7.49 -23.80
C THR A 159 10.07 -7.84 -24.09
N THR A 160 9.69 -7.98 -25.37
CA THR A 160 8.45 -8.66 -25.78
C THR A 160 8.55 -10.19 -25.68
N GLU A 161 9.76 -10.77 -25.65
CA GLU A 161 9.96 -12.19 -25.38
C GLU A 161 9.88 -12.50 -23.88
N ASP A 162 10.09 -11.52 -23.00
CA ASP A 162 10.04 -11.70 -21.54
C ASP A 162 8.69 -11.34 -20.91
N SER A 163 7.74 -10.78 -21.68
CA SER A 163 6.37 -10.56 -21.21
C SER A 163 5.63 -11.88 -21.13
N ILE A 164 5.04 -12.16 -19.97
CA ILE A 164 4.21 -13.34 -19.73
C ILE A 164 2.75 -12.88 -19.64
N GLU A 165 1.90 -13.51 -20.44
CA GLU A 165 0.46 -13.39 -20.30
C GLU A 165 0.01 -14.10 -19.02
N ILE A 166 -0.78 -13.40 -18.21
CA ILE A 166 -1.47 -13.92 -17.04
C ILE A 166 -2.96 -13.68 -17.21
N PRO A 167 -3.82 -14.45 -16.52
CA PRO A 167 -5.24 -14.14 -16.47
C PRO A 167 -5.47 -12.69 -16.05
N ARG A 168 -6.44 -12.03 -16.68
CA ARG A 168 -6.88 -10.70 -16.27
C ARG A 168 -7.86 -10.82 -15.10
N PRO A 169 -7.74 -10.01 -14.03
CA PRO A 169 -8.78 -9.95 -13.01
C PRO A 169 -10.10 -9.45 -13.62
N ASN A 170 -11.19 -10.17 -13.40
CA ASN A 170 -12.52 -9.82 -13.91
C ASN A 170 -13.05 -8.50 -13.33
N ILE A 171 -12.63 -8.19 -12.10
CA ILE A 171 -12.98 -6.96 -11.40
C ILE A 171 -11.68 -6.39 -10.84
N ILE A 172 -11.26 -5.24 -11.36
CA ILE A 172 -10.16 -4.44 -10.82
C ILE A 172 -10.80 -3.21 -10.15
N PRO A 173 -10.92 -3.20 -8.81
CA PRO A 173 -11.58 -2.13 -8.07
C PRO A 173 -10.77 -0.83 -8.09
N TYR A 174 -9.44 -0.96 -8.18
CA TYR A 174 -8.49 0.13 -8.38
C TYR A 174 -7.14 -0.44 -8.84
N SER A 175 -6.36 0.43 -9.49
CA SER A 175 -5.01 0.13 -9.97
C SER A 175 -4.03 0.40 -8.84
N HIS A 176 -3.58 -0.67 -8.20
CA HIS A 176 -2.74 -0.62 -7.01
C HIS A 176 -1.41 0.10 -7.30
N GLY A 177 -0.95 0.92 -6.34
CA GLY A 177 0.24 1.78 -6.42
C GLY A 177 0.28 2.70 -7.64
N GLY A 178 -0.87 3.01 -8.24
CA GLY A 178 -0.96 3.82 -9.45
C GLY A 178 -0.27 3.18 -10.66
N TYR A 179 -0.49 1.87 -10.89
CA TYR A 179 0.14 1.08 -11.95
C TYR A 179 1.65 0.85 -11.80
N PHE A 180 2.16 0.77 -10.57
CA PHE A 180 3.61 0.57 -10.38
C PHE A 180 4.12 -0.78 -10.90
N GLY A 181 3.28 -1.81 -10.96
CA GLY A 181 3.59 -3.08 -11.62
C GLY A 181 3.85 -2.94 -13.12
N ALA A 182 3.40 -1.85 -13.76
CA ALA A 182 3.69 -1.54 -15.16
C ALA A 182 5.11 -1.00 -15.39
N ALA A 183 5.87 -0.70 -14.33
CA ALA A 183 7.16 -0.03 -14.43
C ALA A 183 8.20 -0.75 -15.30
N PRO A 184 8.40 -2.08 -15.22
CA PRO A 184 9.44 -2.70 -16.01
C PRO A 184 9.08 -2.77 -17.50
N PHE A 185 7.78 -2.77 -17.85
CA PHE A 185 7.31 -2.60 -19.24
C PHE A 185 7.57 -1.16 -19.72
N MET A 186 7.26 -0.16 -18.88
CA MET A 186 7.52 1.24 -19.21
C MET A 186 9.02 1.49 -19.45
N LEU A 187 9.89 0.93 -18.60
CA LEU A 187 11.34 1.05 -18.73
C LEU A 187 11.90 0.29 -19.94
N SER A 188 11.12 -0.63 -20.52
CA SER A 188 11.48 -1.30 -21.77
C SER A 188 11.04 -0.51 -23.01
N ASP A 189 10.21 0.51 -22.84
CA ASP A 189 9.68 1.34 -23.91
C ASP A 189 10.51 2.63 -24.06
N VAL A 190 11.21 2.74 -25.20
CA VAL A 190 12.15 3.85 -25.48
C VAL A 190 11.46 5.22 -25.48
N GLN A 191 10.20 5.29 -25.92
CA GLN A 191 9.45 6.53 -25.89
C GLN A 191 9.19 6.94 -24.44
N TRP A 192 8.75 6.00 -23.60
CA TRP A 192 8.42 6.30 -22.22
C TRP A 192 9.63 6.57 -21.33
N ILE A 193 10.77 5.94 -21.61
CA ILE A 193 12.05 6.38 -21.03
C ILE A 193 12.34 7.84 -21.38
N SER A 194 12.08 8.24 -22.63
CA SER A 194 12.30 9.62 -23.07
C SER A 194 11.34 10.59 -22.38
N ILE A 195 10.07 10.21 -22.21
CA ILE A 195 9.07 10.96 -21.43
C ILE A 195 9.53 11.10 -19.98
N LEU A 196 9.95 10.01 -19.33
CA LEU A 196 10.45 10.03 -17.95
C LEU A 196 11.67 10.96 -17.81
N ARG A 197 12.60 10.92 -18.78
CA ARG A 197 13.78 11.79 -18.80
C ARG A 197 13.42 13.28 -18.91
N ILE A 198 12.41 13.62 -19.71
CA ILE A 198 11.96 15.00 -19.91
C ILE A 198 11.19 15.50 -18.69
N LEU A 199 10.23 14.70 -18.20
CA LEU A 199 9.29 15.14 -17.17
C LEU A 199 9.85 14.98 -15.74
N GLN A 200 10.72 13.99 -15.50
CA GLN A 200 11.31 13.71 -14.20
C GLN A 200 12.80 13.32 -14.34
N PRO A 201 13.67 14.25 -14.77
CA PRO A 201 15.08 13.97 -15.04
C PRO A 201 15.83 13.45 -13.80
N ASP A 202 15.44 13.90 -12.60
CA ASP A 202 15.99 13.44 -11.33
C ASP A 202 15.69 11.96 -11.06
N VAL A 203 14.45 11.55 -11.30
CA VAL A 203 14.02 10.14 -11.20
C VAL A 203 14.72 9.31 -12.27
N PHE A 204 14.74 9.79 -13.52
CA PHE A 204 15.41 9.10 -14.62
C PHE A 204 16.89 8.82 -14.32
N VAL A 205 17.63 9.79 -13.79
CA VAL A 205 19.05 9.59 -13.43
C VAL A 205 19.23 8.51 -12.37
N GLU A 206 18.36 8.47 -11.37
CA GLU A 206 18.43 7.45 -10.31
C GLU A 206 18.05 6.06 -10.84
N VAL A 207 17.02 5.97 -11.69
CA VAL A 207 16.66 4.71 -12.37
C VAL A 207 17.78 4.22 -13.28
N ALA A 208 18.36 5.11 -14.10
CA ALA A 208 19.44 4.77 -15.01
C ALA A 208 20.69 4.25 -14.26
N ARG A 209 20.98 4.79 -13.06
CA ARG A 209 22.05 4.29 -12.19
C ARG A 209 21.77 2.90 -11.62
N ARG A 210 20.49 2.53 -11.49
CA ARG A 210 20.03 1.32 -10.81
C ARG A 210 19.41 0.29 -11.75
N ILE A 211 19.49 0.48 -13.06
CA ILE A 211 18.87 -0.45 -14.02
C ILE A 211 19.42 -1.88 -13.93
N PHE A 212 20.61 -2.04 -13.35
CA PHE A 212 21.23 -3.35 -13.03
C PHE A 212 21.09 -3.76 -11.57
N ALA A 213 20.45 -2.94 -10.72
CA ALA A 213 20.14 -3.30 -9.35
C ALA A 213 19.01 -4.33 -9.36
N PRO A 214 18.91 -5.17 -8.31
CA PRO A 214 17.78 -6.06 -8.13
C PRO A 214 16.45 -5.30 -8.22
N SER A 215 15.42 -5.93 -8.78
CA SER A 215 14.12 -5.32 -9.09
C SER A 215 13.53 -4.55 -7.90
N ASN A 216 13.69 -5.07 -6.68
CA ASN A 216 13.22 -4.44 -5.45
C ASN A 216 13.78 -3.03 -5.18
N TYR A 217 14.98 -2.69 -5.69
CA TYR A 217 15.53 -1.34 -5.59
C TYR A 217 14.96 -0.37 -6.63
N LEU A 218 14.32 -0.91 -7.67
CA LEU A 218 13.63 -0.17 -8.73
C LEU A 218 12.13 -0.02 -8.45
N ILE A 219 11.57 -0.60 -7.39
CA ILE A 219 10.11 -0.50 -7.14
C ILE A 219 9.73 0.87 -6.60
N HIS A 220 10.50 1.38 -5.63
CA HIS A 220 10.11 2.54 -4.83
C HIS A 220 9.93 3.85 -5.61
N TRP A 221 10.51 3.98 -6.79
CA TRP A 221 10.32 5.18 -7.62
C TRP A 221 9.07 5.11 -8.48
N ALA A 222 8.57 3.91 -8.76
CA ALA A 222 7.45 3.65 -9.67
C ALA A 222 6.10 3.81 -8.97
N GLU A 223 6.05 3.50 -7.67
CA GLU A 223 4.84 3.58 -6.89
C GLU A 223 4.33 5.01 -6.75
N ASN A 224 3.09 5.21 -7.20
CA ASN A 224 2.42 6.49 -7.42
C ASN A 224 3.25 7.48 -8.24
N ASN A 225 4.07 6.99 -9.16
CA ASN A 225 4.77 7.84 -10.11
C ASN A 225 3.82 8.27 -11.24
N PRO A 226 3.65 9.57 -11.51
CA PRO A 226 2.68 10.02 -12.52
C PRO A 226 3.04 9.56 -13.95
N VAL A 227 4.32 9.38 -14.28
CA VAL A 227 4.73 8.89 -15.60
C VAL A 227 4.47 7.39 -15.74
N CYS A 228 4.80 6.60 -14.72
CA CYS A 228 4.46 5.16 -14.68
C CYS A 228 2.95 4.93 -14.72
N CYS A 229 2.21 5.74 -13.98
CA CYS A 229 0.76 5.71 -13.96
C CYS A 229 0.16 6.01 -15.35
N ALA A 230 0.63 7.07 -16.01
CA ALA A 230 0.19 7.42 -17.36
C ALA A 230 0.47 6.30 -18.38
N TYR A 231 1.61 5.61 -18.26
CA TYR A 231 1.91 4.44 -19.08
C TYR A 231 0.89 3.32 -18.85
N GLY A 232 0.64 2.95 -17.59
CA GLY A 232 -0.34 1.92 -17.24
C GLY A 232 -1.73 2.24 -17.76
N VAL A 233 -2.22 3.46 -17.53
CA VAL A 233 -3.53 3.95 -18.02
C VAL A 233 -3.63 3.83 -19.54
N LEU A 234 -2.62 4.31 -20.29
CA LEU A 234 -2.67 4.26 -21.75
C LEU A 234 -2.56 2.84 -22.31
N LYS A 235 -1.89 1.93 -21.61
CA LYS A 235 -1.85 0.51 -21.99
C LYS A 235 -3.18 -0.17 -21.72
N GLU A 236 -3.77 0.07 -20.55
CA GLU A 236 -5.09 -0.43 -20.17
C GLU A 236 -6.17 0.03 -21.17
N MET A 237 -6.15 1.32 -21.56
CA MET A 237 -7.10 1.89 -22.50
C MET A 237 -7.00 1.34 -23.92
N LYS A 238 -5.80 0.95 -24.37
CA LYS A 238 -5.60 0.43 -25.73
C LYS A 238 -6.11 -1.01 -25.87
N GLY A 239 -6.22 -1.75 -24.76
CA GLY A 239 -6.55 -3.17 -24.76
C GLY A 239 -5.47 -4.03 -25.45
N GLU A 240 -5.47 -5.33 -25.17
CA GLU A 240 -4.64 -6.28 -25.91
C GLU A 240 -5.22 -6.43 -27.33
N GLY A 241 -4.43 -6.05 -28.34
CA GLY A 241 -4.76 -6.31 -29.76
C GLY A 241 -5.23 -5.11 -30.59
N GLY A 242 -5.40 -3.92 -30.04
CA GLY A 242 -5.69 -2.69 -30.80
C GLY A 242 -7.08 -2.62 -31.46
N GLU A 243 -7.85 -3.70 -31.45
CA GLU A 243 -9.24 -3.73 -31.85
C GLU A 243 -10.14 -3.68 -30.60
N LYS A 244 -10.76 -2.51 -30.37
CA LYS A 244 -11.82 -2.38 -29.37
C LYS A 244 -12.98 -3.29 -29.78
N LYS A 245 -13.19 -4.40 -29.06
CA LYS A 245 -14.45 -5.13 -29.16
C LYS A 245 -15.55 -4.24 -28.62
N GLU A 246 -16.55 -3.94 -29.45
CA GLU A 246 -17.66 -3.03 -29.16
C GLU A 246 -18.51 -3.47 -27.93
N SER A 247 -18.37 -4.73 -27.50
CA SER A 247 -19.04 -5.28 -26.32
C SER A 247 -18.29 -5.04 -24.99
N ASP A 248 -17.02 -4.65 -25.00
CA ASP A 248 -16.30 -4.33 -23.78
C ASP A 248 -16.64 -2.90 -23.38
N LYS A 249 -17.65 -2.76 -22.50
CA LYS A 249 -17.80 -1.55 -21.71
C LYS A 249 -16.45 -1.26 -21.08
N THR A 250 -15.84 -0.13 -21.43
CA THR A 250 -14.57 0.31 -20.88
C THR A 250 -14.67 0.28 -19.37
N GLN A 251 -13.96 -0.65 -18.74
CA GLN A 251 -13.87 -0.72 -17.30
C GLN A 251 -13.37 0.64 -16.79
N ASP A 252 -14.03 1.14 -15.76
CA ASP A 252 -13.64 2.38 -15.12
C ASP A 252 -12.21 2.26 -14.59
N ILE A 253 -11.34 3.19 -15.00
CA ILE A 253 -9.95 3.22 -14.55
C ILE A 253 -9.90 4.02 -13.25
N VAL A 254 -9.78 3.31 -12.12
CA VAL A 254 -9.62 3.91 -10.80
C VAL A 254 -8.15 3.82 -10.39
N ILE A 255 -7.55 4.94 -10.01
CA ILE A 255 -6.12 5.04 -9.68
C ILE A 255 -5.98 5.17 -8.16
N GLU A 256 -5.13 4.36 -7.54
CA GLU A 256 -4.79 4.53 -6.13
C GLU A 256 -3.81 5.69 -5.92
N TRP A 257 -4.06 6.48 -4.88
CA TRP A 257 -3.13 7.45 -4.31
C TRP A 257 -2.88 7.11 -2.85
N ASP A 258 -1.61 6.89 -2.50
CA ASP A 258 -1.15 6.87 -1.12
C ASP A 258 -0.99 8.32 -0.62
N VAL A 259 -1.82 8.72 0.34
CA VAL A 259 -1.98 10.11 0.72
C VAL A 259 -1.38 10.43 2.09
N PHE A 260 -0.56 11.48 2.11
CA PHE A 260 -0.07 12.13 3.32
C PHE A 260 -0.53 13.60 3.41
N LEU A 261 -1.03 13.98 4.58
CA LEU A 261 -1.42 15.36 4.92
C LEU A 261 -0.39 16.06 5.79
N ASP A 262 -0.24 17.38 5.57
CA ASP A 262 0.65 18.23 6.35
C ASP A 262 0.11 18.39 7.79
N PRO A 263 0.83 17.91 8.81
CA PRO A 263 0.34 17.93 10.19
C PRO A 263 0.12 19.35 10.73
N GLY A 264 0.85 20.34 10.21
CA GLY A 264 0.64 21.74 10.59
C GLY A 264 -0.73 22.24 10.13
N ILE A 265 -1.09 21.95 8.89
CA ILE A 265 -2.39 22.34 8.32
C ILE A 265 -3.52 21.57 9.00
N VAL A 266 -3.34 20.27 9.26
CA VAL A 266 -4.31 19.46 10.03
C VAL A 266 -4.55 20.08 11.42
N SER A 267 -3.49 20.44 12.15
CA SER A 267 -3.62 21.08 13.46
C SER A 267 -4.34 22.42 13.38
N SER A 268 -3.99 23.27 12.41
CA SER A 268 -4.68 24.55 12.21
C SER A 268 -6.15 24.36 11.88
N PHE A 269 -6.49 23.38 11.03
CA PHE A 269 -7.88 23.08 10.67
C PHE A 269 -8.71 22.67 11.88
N LEU A 270 -8.18 21.82 12.75
CA LEU A 270 -8.87 21.37 13.96
C LEU A 270 -9.05 22.47 15.00
N GLN A 271 -8.15 23.45 15.04
CA GLN A 271 -8.23 24.59 15.98
C GLN A 271 -9.08 25.74 15.43
N CYS A 272 -9.27 25.81 14.11
CA CYS A 272 -9.98 26.87 13.44
C CYS A 272 -11.49 26.78 13.69
N ARG A 273 -12.08 27.87 14.19
CA ARG A 273 -13.53 28.01 14.43
C ARG A 273 -14.24 28.81 13.35
N ASP A 274 -13.53 29.61 12.57
CA ASP A 274 -14.11 30.41 11.49
C ASP A 274 -14.38 29.56 10.25
N PRO A 275 -15.63 29.48 9.76
CA PRO A 275 -15.96 28.70 8.56
C PRO A 275 -15.20 29.14 7.30
N GLN A 276 -14.89 30.43 7.14
CA GLN A 276 -14.19 30.91 5.96
C GLN A 276 -12.72 30.49 5.98
N GLU A 277 -12.03 30.69 7.10
CA GLU A 277 -10.67 30.19 7.30
C GLU A 277 -10.59 28.65 7.17
N ARG A 278 -11.59 27.90 7.67
CA ARG A 278 -11.65 26.44 7.46
C ARG A 278 -11.71 26.04 5.98
N ARG A 279 -12.40 26.80 5.13
CA ARG A 279 -12.41 26.55 3.67
C ARG A 279 -11.01 26.77 3.08
N HIS A 280 -10.33 27.85 3.46
CA HIS A 280 -8.95 28.10 3.03
C HIS A 280 -7.98 27.00 3.50
N LEU A 281 -8.16 26.49 4.72
CA LEU A 281 -7.38 25.38 5.24
C LEU A 281 -7.69 24.06 4.50
N SER A 282 -8.94 23.84 4.09
CA SER A 282 -9.33 22.67 3.26
C SER A 282 -8.67 22.72 1.88
N GLU A 283 -8.65 23.90 1.25
CA GLU A 283 -7.89 24.15 0.02
C GLU A 283 -6.39 23.89 0.21
N ALA A 284 -5.83 24.34 1.33
CA ALA A 284 -4.43 24.11 1.67
C ALA A 284 -4.12 22.62 1.92
N LEU A 285 -5.03 21.86 2.54
CA LEU A 285 -4.91 20.41 2.72
C LEU A 285 -4.70 19.73 1.37
N PHE A 286 -5.57 20.00 0.39
CA PHE A 286 -5.42 19.43 -0.96
C PHE A 286 -4.15 19.91 -1.67
N LYS A 287 -3.87 21.22 -1.66
CA LYS A 287 -2.68 21.79 -2.36
C LYS A 287 -1.35 21.30 -1.79
N LYS A 288 -1.28 20.99 -0.49
CA LYS A 288 -0.07 20.51 0.18
C LYS A 288 -0.08 19.01 0.46
N MET A 289 -1.15 18.33 0.07
CA MET A 289 -1.25 16.88 0.08
C MET A 289 -0.10 16.28 -0.73
N LEU A 290 0.58 15.29 -0.14
CA LEU A 290 1.61 14.52 -0.83
C LEU A 290 1.04 13.17 -1.24
N ILE A 291 1.33 12.78 -2.48
CA ILE A 291 1.11 11.44 -3.01
C ILE A 291 2.47 10.73 -2.98
N ALA A 292 2.57 9.66 -2.20
CA ALA A 292 3.82 8.93 -2.00
C ALA A 292 3.57 7.55 -1.38
N HIS A 293 4.35 6.53 -1.74
CA HIS A 293 4.31 5.26 -1.01
C HIS A 293 4.82 5.36 0.44
N GLY A 294 5.84 6.20 0.66
CA GLY A 294 6.66 6.15 1.87
C GLY A 294 7.72 5.06 1.81
N SER A 295 8.39 4.79 2.94
CA SER A 295 9.37 3.70 3.03
C SER A 295 8.90 2.62 4.01
N THR A 296 9.22 1.34 3.77
CA THR A 296 8.81 0.24 4.65
C THR A 296 9.17 0.45 6.13
N PRO A 297 10.41 0.88 6.48
CA PRO A 297 10.74 1.13 7.90
C PRO A 297 9.92 2.26 8.50
N GLN A 298 9.52 3.23 7.67
CA GLN A 298 8.69 4.36 8.11
C GLN A 298 7.27 3.90 8.43
N LEU A 299 6.65 3.11 7.55
CA LEU A 299 5.33 2.53 7.79
C LEU A 299 5.32 1.64 9.04
N PHE A 300 6.41 0.89 9.28
CA PHE A 300 6.54 0.09 10.49
C PHE A 300 6.62 0.94 11.77
N ILE A 301 7.43 2.01 11.75
CA ILE A 301 7.54 2.94 12.90
C ILE A 301 6.18 3.63 13.16
N GLU A 302 5.43 3.98 12.12
CA GLU A 302 4.09 4.57 12.24
C GLU A 302 3.11 3.67 12.97
N GLN A 303 3.10 2.38 12.65
CA GLN A 303 2.22 1.40 13.29
C GLN A 303 2.46 1.31 14.80
N THR A 304 3.66 1.64 15.29
CA THR A 304 3.93 1.67 16.74
C THR A 304 3.29 2.85 17.47
N GLY A 305 2.82 3.87 16.76
CA GLY A 305 2.21 5.07 17.33
C GLY A 305 3.18 6.03 18.02
N ILE A 306 4.49 5.73 18.06
CA ILE A 306 5.51 6.49 18.81
C ILE A 306 5.86 7.81 18.11
N LEU A 307 5.75 7.90 16.77
CA LEU A 307 6.22 9.06 15.99
C LEU A 307 5.21 9.55 14.95
N LYS A 308 4.01 9.94 15.38
CA LYS A 308 2.89 10.32 14.49
C LYS A 308 3.20 11.47 13.51
N GLY A 309 3.95 12.50 13.93
CA GLY A 309 4.28 13.66 13.10
C GLY A 309 5.56 13.55 12.26
N TYR A 310 6.34 12.48 12.42
CA TYR A 310 7.67 12.35 11.84
C TYR A 310 7.67 12.10 10.32
N ASN A 311 6.55 11.61 9.79
CA ASN A 311 6.54 10.95 8.49
C ASN A 311 6.28 11.87 7.32
N PHE A 312 5.33 12.80 7.45
CA PHE A 312 5.06 13.77 6.39
C PHE A 312 6.34 14.52 5.97
N TRP A 313 7.10 15.04 6.93
CA TRP A 313 8.32 15.79 6.66
C TRP A 313 9.42 14.91 6.05
N ARG A 314 9.53 13.66 6.46
CA ARG A 314 10.49 12.71 5.90
C ARG A 314 10.14 12.33 4.47
N VAL A 315 8.86 12.06 4.18
CA VAL A 315 8.35 11.80 2.82
C VAL A 315 8.56 13.02 1.93
N LYS A 316 8.28 14.22 2.44
CA LYS A 316 8.49 15.49 1.72
C LYS A 316 9.97 15.74 1.38
N GLN A 317 10.88 15.34 2.26
CA GLN A 317 12.32 15.55 2.08
C GLN A 317 13.02 14.41 1.32
N ALA A 318 12.43 13.21 1.29
CA ALA A 318 12.97 12.08 0.56
C ALA A 318 12.97 12.38 -0.95
N LYS A 319 13.96 11.84 -1.66
CA LYS A 319 13.98 11.90 -3.12
C LYS A 319 12.76 11.14 -3.67
N LYS A 320 12.15 11.64 -4.75
CA LYS A 320 11.03 10.95 -5.45
C LYS A 320 11.37 9.49 -5.80
N SER A 321 12.63 9.22 -6.14
CA SER A 321 13.11 7.86 -6.44
C SER A 321 13.31 6.94 -5.22
N LEU A 322 13.11 7.45 -4.01
CA LEU A 322 13.35 6.77 -2.73
C LEU A 322 12.12 6.86 -1.81
N GLY A 323 10.92 6.83 -2.38
CA GLY A 323 9.65 6.95 -1.63
C GLY A 323 9.31 8.38 -1.21
N GLY A 324 9.97 9.39 -1.79
CA GLY A 324 9.61 10.79 -1.62
C GLY A 324 8.33 11.15 -2.36
N GLY A 325 7.53 12.02 -1.75
CA GLY A 325 6.22 12.38 -2.28
C GLY A 325 6.24 13.50 -3.31
N MET A 326 5.14 13.60 -4.05
CA MET A 326 4.85 14.72 -4.93
C MET A 326 3.56 15.41 -4.49
N GLY A 327 3.50 16.74 -4.57
CA GLY A 327 2.25 17.46 -4.32
C GLY A 327 1.17 17.03 -5.30
N ALA A 328 -0.08 16.89 -4.85
CA ALA A 328 -1.18 16.40 -5.70
C ALA A 328 -1.37 17.25 -6.98
N TYR A 329 -1.20 18.57 -6.88
CA TYR A 329 -1.22 19.47 -8.03
C TYR A 329 -0.12 19.13 -9.04
N ASP A 330 1.13 19.04 -8.59
CA ASP A 330 2.28 18.73 -9.44
C ASP A 330 2.15 17.34 -10.07
N TRP A 331 1.58 16.40 -9.32
CA TRP A 331 1.30 15.05 -9.77
C TRP A 331 0.32 15.04 -10.94
N LEU A 332 -0.82 15.74 -10.80
CA LEU A 332 -1.83 15.85 -11.86
C LEU A 332 -1.29 16.55 -13.11
N VAL A 333 -0.49 17.60 -12.93
CA VAL A 333 0.17 18.30 -14.04
C VAL A 333 1.12 17.35 -14.77
N LEU A 334 2.00 16.64 -14.06
CA LEU A 334 2.95 15.71 -14.69
C LEU A 334 2.24 14.51 -15.32
N PHE A 335 1.21 13.97 -14.68
CA PHE A 335 0.38 12.89 -15.22
C PHE A 335 -0.30 13.31 -16.52
N SER A 336 -0.89 14.51 -16.57
CA SER A 336 -1.52 15.03 -17.79
C SER A 336 -0.52 15.21 -18.94
N LYS A 337 0.69 15.71 -18.67
CA LYS A 337 1.75 15.83 -19.68
C LYS A 337 2.22 14.46 -20.16
N ALA A 338 2.39 13.50 -19.25
CA ALA A 338 2.82 12.15 -19.59
C ALA A 338 1.80 11.43 -20.47
N LEU A 339 0.50 11.56 -20.16
CA LEU A 339 -0.59 11.07 -21.01
C LEU A 339 -0.53 11.68 -22.41
N GLU A 340 -0.43 13.01 -22.48
CA GLU A 340 -0.39 13.74 -23.75
C GLU A 340 0.80 13.31 -24.62
N MET A 341 2.00 13.21 -24.05
CA MET A 341 3.21 12.75 -24.75
C MET A 341 3.14 11.26 -25.12
N GLY A 342 2.47 10.44 -24.32
CA GLY A 342 2.26 9.01 -24.57
C GLY A 342 1.32 8.75 -25.75
N CYS A 343 0.32 9.62 -25.96
CA CYS A 343 -0.59 9.56 -27.11
C CYS A 343 0.09 9.94 -28.43
N GLU A 344 1.13 10.78 -28.41
CA GLU A 344 1.82 11.29 -29.60
C GLU A 344 2.98 10.41 -30.07
N ALA A 345 2.87 9.10 -29.86
CA ALA A 345 3.88 8.14 -30.28
C ALA A 345 4.33 8.35 -31.74
N GLY A 346 5.64 8.56 -31.92
CA GLY A 346 6.27 8.77 -33.22
C GLY A 346 6.48 10.22 -33.65
N LYS A 347 6.00 11.21 -32.89
CA LYS A 347 6.34 12.63 -33.10
C LYS A 347 7.59 13.02 -32.33
N GLU A 348 8.39 13.95 -32.86
CA GLU A 348 9.47 14.55 -32.08
C GLU A 348 8.84 15.24 -30.85
N LEU A 349 9.38 14.92 -29.67
CA LEU A 349 8.93 15.50 -28.42
C LEU A 349 9.44 16.94 -28.35
N GLU A 350 8.69 17.87 -28.92
CA GLU A 350 8.92 19.31 -28.74
C GLU A 350 8.58 19.72 -27.30
N GLU A 351 9.27 20.74 -26.77
CA GLU A 351 8.92 21.32 -25.48
C GLU A 351 7.50 21.89 -25.54
N LYS A 352 6.55 21.14 -24.98
CA LYS A 352 5.14 21.54 -24.98
C LYS A 352 4.90 22.72 -24.04
N PRO A 353 3.90 23.58 -24.37
CA PRO A 353 3.56 24.74 -23.57
C PRO A 353 3.32 24.36 -22.10
N GLU A 354 3.78 25.23 -21.22
CA GLU A 354 3.64 25.09 -19.78
C GLU A 354 2.14 24.99 -19.42
N ILE A 355 1.77 23.99 -18.63
CA ILE A 355 0.38 23.85 -18.15
C ILE A 355 0.15 24.95 -17.13
N GLN A 356 -0.75 25.88 -17.47
CA GLN A 356 -0.95 27.12 -16.73
C GLN A 356 -1.83 26.91 -15.49
N SER A 357 -2.73 25.91 -15.50
CA SER A 357 -3.66 25.66 -14.39
C SER A 357 -3.98 24.17 -14.17
N LEU A 358 -4.49 23.86 -12.97
CA LEU A 358 -5.03 22.53 -12.65
C LEU A 358 -6.24 22.16 -13.53
N ALA A 359 -7.07 23.14 -13.86
CA ALA A 359 -8.24 22.93 -14.71
C ALA A 359 -7.81 22.46 -16.10
N ASP A 360 -6.74 23.06 -16.67
CA ASP A 360 -6.18 22.63 -17.95
C ASP A 360 -5.63 21.21 -17.89
N ALA A 361 -4.90 20.87 -16.81
CA ALA A 361 -4.40 19.51 -16.58
C ALA A 361 -5.54 18.49 -16.56
N LEU A 362 -6.61 18.78 -15.80
CA LEU A 362 -7.77 17.91 -15.67
C LEU A 362 -8.58 17.78 -16.97
N ASN A 363 -8.74 18.87 -17.72
CA ASN A 363 -9.38 18.84 -19.03
C ASN A 363 -8.58 17.99 -20.02
N LYS A 364 -7.25 18.06 -20.00
CA LYS A 364 -6.37 17.19 -20.78
C LYS A 364 -6.49 15.73 -20.37
N ILE A 365 -6.47 15.44 -19.06
CA ILE A 365 -6.65 14.08 -18.53
C ILE A 365 -7.97 13.51 -19.03
N LYS A 366 -9.08 14.24 -18.84
CA LYS A 366 -10.41 13.83 -19.31
C LYS A 366 -10.47 13.64 -20.82
N GLY A 367 -9.85 14.55 -21.58
CA GLY A 367 -9.78 14.47 -23.05
C GLY A 367 -9.03 13.24 -23.55
N VAL A 368 -7.93 12.86 -22.87
CA VAL A 368 -7.18 11.64 -23.21
C VAL A 368 -7.92 10.40 -22.74
N MET A 369 -8.33 10.33 -21.47
CA MET A 369 -8.95 9.15 -20.87
C MET A 369 -10.36 8.87 -21.37
N GLY A 370 -11.05 9.89 -21.90
CA GLY A 370 -12.47 9.81 -22.29
C GLY A 370 -13.43 9.73 -21.10
N GLN A 371 -12.94 9.90 -19.87
CA GLN A 371 -13.70 9.82 -18.62
C GLN A 371 -13.10 10.75 -17.56
N ASP A 372 -13.87 11.04 -16.51
CA ASP A 372 -13.36 11.75 -15.34
C ASP A 372 -12.29 10.91 -14.63
N LEU A 373 -11.33 11.58 -13.98
CA LEU A 373 -10.28 10.90 -13.22
C LEU A 373 -10.89 10.30 -11.95
N LYS A 374 -10.90 8.97 -11.85
CA LYS A 374 -11.39 8.26 -10.67
C LYS A 374 -10.22 7.89 -9.76
N ILE A 375 -10.33 8.22 -8.48
CA ILE A 375 -9.25 8.06 -7.50
C ILE A 375 -9.74 7.24 -6.31
N PHE A 376 -8.89 6.33 -5.85
CA PHE A 376 -9.02 5.64 -4.58
C PHE A 376 -7.93 6.14 -3.63
N LEU A 377 -8.28 6.55 -2.40
CA LEU A 377 -7.34 7.15 -1.45
C LEU A 377 -6.85 6.11 -0.43
N ASP A 378 -5.59 5.70 -0.47
CA ASP A 378 -4.96 4.94 0.62
C ASP A 378 -4.38 5.93 1.66
N ILE A 379 -5.01 5.99 2.82
CA ILE A 379 -4.67 6.92 3.90
C ILE A 379 -3.43 6.42 4.64
N LYS A 380 -2.34 7.19 4.51
CA LYS A 380 -1.09 6.92 5.23
C LYS A 380 -0.89 7.79 6.46
N SER A 381 -1.39 9.04 6.46
CA SER A 381 -1.25 9.94 7.61
C SER A 381 -2.02 9.44 8.83
N ARG A 382 -1.30 9.15 9.91
CA ARG A 382 -1.87 8.56 11.13
C ARG A 382 -2.47 9.56 12.11
N GLY A 383 -3.56 9.15 12.75
CA GLY A 383 -4.23 9.93 13.81
C GLY A 383 -4.89 11.21 13.31
N VAL A 384 -5.21 11.29 12.02
CA VAL A 384 -5.97 12.39 11.44
C VAL A 384 -7.47 12.11 11.59
N PRO A 385 -8.27 12.99 12.21
CA PRO A 385 -9.71 12.79 12.36
C PRO A 385 -10.46 12.72 11.03
N GLY A 386 -11.56 11.95 11.01
CA GLY A 386 -12.40 11.77 9.82
C GLY A 386 -12.93 13.09 9.25
N GLU A 387 -13.24 14.10 10.07
CA GLU A 387 -13.69 15.41 9.56
C GLU A 387 -12.64 16.16 8.72
N VAL A 388 -11.36 15.89 8.95
CA VAL A 388 -10.27 16.52 8.17
C VAL A 388 -10.17 15.85 6.80
N TRP A 389 -10.28 14.52 6.76
CA TRP A 389 -10.35 13.77 5.51
C TRP A 389 -11.58 14.14 4.69
N ALA A 390 -12.74 14.26 5.35
CA ALA A 390 -13.98 14.69 4.71
C ALA A 390 -13.83 16.08 4.08
N ALA A 391 -13.28 17.05 4.80
CA ALA A 391 -13.06 18.41 4.28
C ALA A 391 -12.08 18.44 3.09
N MET A 392 -11.02 17.60 3.13
CA MET A 392 -10.12 17.43 1.99
C MET A 392 -10.85 16.83 0.77
N VAL A 393 -11.68 15.81 0.97
CA VAL A 393 -12.47 15.18 -0.11
C VAL A 393 -13.48 16.17 -0.70
N GLU A 394 -14.19 16.93 0.13
CA GLU A 394 -15.10 17.99 -0.32
C GLU A 394 -14.35 19.03 -1.17
N GLN A 395 -13.15 19.43 -0.75
CA GLN A 395 -12.30 20.31 -1.53
C GLN A 395 -11.93 19.70 -2.88
N ILE A 396 -11.61 18.41 -2.96
CA ILE A 396 -11.33 17.73 -4.23
C ILE A 396 -12.58 17.72 -5.12
N HIS A 397 -13.77 17.51 -4.55
CA HIS A 397 -15.04 17.54 -5.29
C HIS A 397 -15.40 18.91 -5.88
N THR A 398 -14.70 19.99 -5.50
CA THR A 398 -14.81 21.28 -6.22
C THR A 398 -14.27 21.21 -7.65
N TYR A 399 -13.49 20.16 -7.98
CA TYR A 399 -13.01 19.88 -9.33
C TYR A 399 -13.87 18.78 -9.98
N PRO A 400 -14.82 19.12 -10.88
CA PRO A 400 -15.80 18.15 -11.40
C PRO A 400 -15.18 17.01 -12.22
N SER A 401 -13.95 17.17 -12.69
CA SER A 401 -13.22 16.15 -13.46
C SER A 401 -12.47 15.14 -12.57
N ILE A 402 -12.60 15.23 -11.24
CA ILE A 402 -12.04 14.26 -10.28
C ILE A 402 -13.20 13.63 -9.49
N GLN A 403 -13.20 12.30 -9.40
CA GLN A 403 -14.17 11.54 -8.63
C GLN A 403 -13.45 10.65 -7.60
N ILE A 404 -13.72 10.87 -6.31
CA ILE A 404 -13.19 9.99 -5.25
C ILE A 404 -14.12 8.78 -5.09
N GLN A 405 -13.65 7.60 -5.47
CA GLN A 405 -14.42 6.35 -5.41
C GLN A 405 -14.49 5.76 -4.01
N GLY A 406 -13.51 6.06 -3.17
CA GLY A 406 -13.43 5.60 -1.79
C GLY A 406 -12.10 5.96 -1.13
N CYS A 407 -12.00 5.63 0.15
CA CYS A 407 -10.76 5.68 0.90
C CYS A 407 -10.56 4.37 1.68
N GLY A 408 -9.29 4.03 1.87
CA GLY A 408 -8.87 2.86 2.63
C GLY A 408 -7.79 3.19 3.64
N SER A 409 -7.72 2.41 4.72
CA SER A 409 -6.62 2.46 5.69
C SER A 409 -6.43 1.10 6.34
N PHE A 410 -5.20 0.83 6.77
CA PHE A 410 -4.86 -0.30 7.65
C PHE A 410 -5.27 -0.08 9.11
N VAL A 411 -5.74 1.13 9.46
CA VAL A 411 -6.26 1.46 10.80
C VAL A 411 -7.73 1.80 10.64
N ILE A 412 -8.59 0.90 11.10
CA ILE A 412 -10.05 0.97 10.90
C ILE A 412 -10.62 2.30 11.41
N GLU A 413 -10.15 2.76 12.56
CA GLU A 413 -10.62 3.96 13.23
C GLU A 413 -10.35 5.25 12.45
N GLU A 414 -9.39 5.24 11.51
CA GLU A 414 -9.06 6.41 10.68
C GLU A 414 -10.04 6.62 9.54
N VAL A 415 -10.75 5.55 9.13
CA VAL A 415 -11.67 5.57 7.98
C VAL A 415 -13.12 5.46 8.42
N ARG A 416 -13.38 4.80 9.55
CA ARG A 416 -14.72 4.55 10.07
C ARG A 416 -15.51 5.83 10.24
N GLY A 417 -16.68 5.91 9.59
CA GLY A 417 -17.60 7.05 9.66
C GLY A 417 -17.35 8.15 8.63
N ILE A 418 -16.26 8.12 7.85
CA ILE A 418 -16.02 9.08 6.77
C ILE A 418 -17.16 9.08 5.73
N ASN A 419 -17.77 7.92 5.43
CA ASN A 419 -18.89 7.82 4.50
C ASN A 419 -20.06 8.72 4.93
N SER A 420 -20.37 8.78 6.22
CA SER A 420 -21.44 9.65 6.72
C SER A 420 -21.10 11.14 6.63
N LEU A 421 -19.83 11.49 6.52
CA LEU A 421 -19.36 12.88 6.45
C LEU A 421 -19.33 13.40 5.02
N CYS A 422 -18.81 12.62 4.06
CA CYS A 422 -18.62 13.08 2.68
C CYS A 422 -19.11 12.12 1.59
N GLY A 423 -19.81 11.03 1.94
CA GLY A 423 -20.49 10.13 1.00
C GLY A 423 -19.60 9.14 0.25
N ILE A 424 -18.28 9.10 0.51
CA ILE A 424 -17.36 8.18 -0.18
C ILE A 424 -17.35 6.79 0.46
N ASN A 425 -16.94 5.78 -0.30
CA ASN A 425 -16.87 4.41 0.21
C ASN A 425 -15.70 4.22 1.20
N GLU A 426 -16.02 3.71 2.39
CA GLU A 426 -15.02 3.25 3.37
C GLU A 426 -14.52 1.85 3.03
N VAL A 427 -13.21 1.63 3.16
CA VAL A 427 -12.54 0.35 2.96
C VAL A 427 -11.54 0.09 4.06
N PHE A 428 -11.47 -1.14 4.57
CA PHE A 428 -10.50 -1.53 5.59
C PHE A 428 -9.46 -2.48 5.01
N PHE A 429 -8.18 -2.11 5.14
CA PHE A 429 -7.05 -2.89 4.66
C PHE A 429 -6.48 -3.77 5.76
N PHE A 430 -6.07 -4.98 5.38
CA PHE A 430 -5.46 -5.97 6.26
C PHE A 430 -4.23 -6.58 5.60
N HIS A 431 -3.15 -6.79 6.35
CA HIS A 431 -1.92 -7.40 5.80
C HIS A 431 -2.11 -8.89 5.49
N SER A 432 -3.09 -9.55 6.09
CA SER A 432 -3.42 -10.95 5.82
C SER A 432 -4.90 -11.28 6.06
N ALA A 433 -5.34 -12.43 5.55
CA ALA A 433 -6.63 -13.01 5.92
C ALA A 433 -6.76 -13.27 7.43
N GLY A 434 -5.66 -13.60 8.11
CA GLY A 434 -5.62 -13.79 9.57
C GLY A 434 -5.83 -12.49 10.35
N ASP A 435 -5.36 -11.35 9.84
CA ASP A 435 -5.66 -10.05 10.44
C ASP A 435 -7.15 -9.72 10.35
N LEU A 436 -7.77 -9.98 9.20
CA LEU A 436 -9.23 -9.83 9.03
C LEU A 436 -9.98 -10.72 10.02
N GLN A 437 -9.60 -12.01 10.11
CA GLN A 437 -10.18 -12.96 11.06
C GLN A 437 -10.11 -12.44 12.50
N HIS A 438 -8.92 -11.96 12.89
CA HIS A 438 -8.69 -11.42 14.21
C HIS A 438 -9.52 -10.17 14.50
N ALA A 439 -9.58 -9.22 13.55
CA ALA A 439 -10.35 -7.99 13.69
C ALA A 439 -11.86 -8.25 13.82
N ILE A 440 -12.38 -9.27 13.12
CA ILE A 440 -13.77 -9.72 13.29
C ILE A 440 -14.01 -10.25 14.71
N HIS A 441 -13.11 -11.10 15.22
CA HIS A 441 -13.21 -11.65 16.58
C HIS A 441 -13.08 -10.57 17.68
N GLN A 442 -12.37 -9.48 17.39
CA GLN A 442 -12.29 -8.31 18.25
C GLN A 442 -13.47 -7.34 18.10
N LYS A 443 -14.44 -7.63 17.22
CA LYS A 443 -15.59 -6.77 16.90
C LYS A 443 -15.20 -5.42 16.29
N ASN A 444 -14.00 -5.33 15.71
CA ASN A 444 -13.53 -4.13 14.99
C ASN A 444 -14.08 -4.09 13.56
N VAL A 445 -14.32 -5.26 12.95
CA VAL A 445 -15.03 -5.41 11.67
C VAL A 445 -16.50 -5.77 11.95
N ARG A 446 -17.41 -5.09 11.27
CA ARG A 446 -18.86 -5.17 11.45
C ARG A 446 -19.52 -5.84 10.25
N PRO A 447 -20.75 -6.37 10.41
CA PRO A 447 -21.50 -6.86 9.27
C PRO A 447 -21.70 -5.80 8.18
N GLY A 448 -21.52 -6.17 6.92
CA GLY A 448 -21.62 -5.26 5.77
C GLY A 448 -20.36 -4.44 5.46
N ASP A 449 -19.30 -4.57 6.27
CA ASP A 449 -18.03 -3.86 6.03
C ASP A 449 -17.39 -4.28 4.69
N ARG A 450 -16.68 -3.33 4.08
CA ARG A 450 -15.91 -3.54 2.85
C ARG A 450 -14.44 -3.66 3.21
N VAL A 451 -13.83 -4.78 2.86
CA VAL A 451 -12.48 -5.11 3.31
C VAL A 451 -11.61 -5.55 2.14
N PHE A 452 -10.32 -5.32 2.28
CA PHE A 452 -9.28 -5.81 1.39
C PHE A 452 -8.18 -6.44 2.23
N PHE A 453 -7.64 -7.56 1.78
CA PHE A 453 -6.45 -8.13 2.40
C PHE A 453 -5.45 -8.63 1.36
N ASN A 454 -4.19 -8.77 1.76
CA ASN A 454 -3.13 -9.20 0.84
C ASN A 454 -3.37 -10.65 0.37
N ALA A 455 -3.51 -10.84 -0.94
CA ALA A 455 -3.73 -12.11 -1.61
C ALA A 455 -2.61 -13.12 -1.36
N GLY A 456 -1.37 -12.65 -1.16
CA GLY A 456 -0.23 -13.48 -0.79
C GLY A 456 -0.47 -14.29 0.49
N SER A 457 -1.31 -13.80 1.41
CA SER A 457 -1.71 -14.56 2.60
C SER A 457 -2.54 -15.81 2.31
N LEU A 458 -3.09 -15.96 1.10
CA LEU A 458 -3.81 -17.17 0.68
C LEU A 458 -2.86 -18.26 0.18
N LEU A 459 -1.63 -17.91 -0.17
CA LEU A 459 -0.64 -18.86 -0.66
C LEU A 459 -0.06 -19.66 0.50
N TRP A 460 0.21 -20.94 0.24
CA TRP A 460 0.90 -21.80 1.17
C TRP A 460 2.30 -21.24 1.48
N ASP A 461 2.70 -21.28 2.76
CA ASP A 461 4.04 -20.84 3.16
C ASP A 461 5.11 -21.82 2.64
N PHE A 462 5.68 -21.55 1.47
CA PHE A 462 6.99 -22.06 1.08
C PHE A 462 7.98 -20.88 1.18
N PRO A 463 9.03 -20.96 2.03
CA PRO A 463 10.10 -21.93 1.89
C PRO A 463 10.81 -22.36 3.20
N ASN A 464 10.13 -22.51 4.35
CA ASN A 464 10.77 -23.26 5.46
C ASN A 464 11.02 -24.73 5.08
N THR A 465 10.17 -25.27 4.20
CA THR A 465 10.35 -26.60 3.61
C THR A 465 11.34 -26.59 2.46
N PHE A 466 11.51 -25.50 1.69
CA PHE A 466 12.56 -25.43 0.66
C PHE A 466 13.95 -25.30 1.27
N ALA A 467 14.14 -24.56 2.37
CA ALA A 467 15.42 -24.56 3.10
C ALA A 467 15.70 -25.94 3.75
N LYS A 468 14.67 -26.63 4.27
CA LYS A 468 14.78 -28.01 4.78
C LYS A 468 15.00 -29.05 3.67
N MET A 469 14.33 -28.92 2.53
CA MET A 469 14.45 -29.80 1.35
C MET A 469 15.74 -29.52 0.58
N LYS A 470 16.21 -28.28 0.47
CA LYS A 470 17.47 -27.93 -0.16
C LYS A 470 18.65 -28.49 0.64
N ARG A 471 18.57 -28.55 1.99
CA ARG A 471 19.52 -29.32 2.81
C ARG A 471 19.40 -30.85 2.61
N ALA A 472 18.21 -31.37 2.33
CA ALA A 472 17.98 -32.81 2.14
C ALA A 472 18.16 -33.32 0.68
N THR A 473 18.14 -32.42 -0.31
CA THR A 473 17.98 -32.76 -1.75
C THR A 473 19.13 -32.26 -2.63
N ILE A 474 19.90 -31.23 -2.21
CA ILE A 474 21.15 -30.87 -2.89
C ILE A 474 22.16 -32.03 -2.88
N GLU A 475 22.04 -32.98 -1.96
CA GLU A 475 22.84 -34.21 -1.99
C GLU A 475 22.38 -35.26 -3.02
N LYS A 476 21.19 -35.16 -3.65
CA LYS A 476 20.65 -36.31 -4.41
C LYS A 476 19.95 -36.10 -5.76
N LEU A 477 19.53 -34.92 -6.21
CA LEU A 477 18.78 -34.86 -7.48
C LEU A 477 19.19 -33.73 -8.43
N THR A 478 19.62 -34.17 -9.61
CA THR A 478 19.69 -33.46 -10.88
C THR A 478 18.41 -32.65 -11.14
N VAL A 479 18.59 -31.34 -11.26
CA VAL A 479 17.75 -30.31 -11.88
C VAL A 479 16.33 -30.75 -12.28
N ARG A 480 15.34 -30.37 -11.46
CA ARG A 480 13.96 -30.18 -11.91
C ARG A 480 13.82 -28.74 -12.40
N THR A 481 13.10 -28.55 -13.50
CA THR A 481 13.02 -27.30 -14.25
C THR A 481 12.27 -26.22 -13.44
N GLU A 482 12.45 -24.94 -13.78
CA GLU A 482 11.72 -23.82 -13.17
C GLU A 482 10.19 -24.02 -13.19
N LYS A 483 9.70 -24.75 -14.20
CA LYS A 483 8.29 -25.15 -14.35
C LYS A 483 7.80 -26.05 -13.21
N ASP A 484 8.64 -26.98 -12.74
CA ASP A 484 8.28 -27.91 -11.65
C ASP A 484 8.18 -27.21 -10.29
N LEU A 485 8.84 -26.05 -10.12
CA LEU A 485 8.75 -25.23 -8.91
C LEU A 485 7.47 -24.39 -8.89
N LYS A 486 6.99 -23.97 -10.07
CA LYS A 486 5.76 -23.18 -10.24
C LYS A 486 4.49 -24.00 -10.02
N GLU A 487 4.52 -25.31 -10.31
CA GLU A 487 3.45 -26.26 -9.96
C GLU A 487 3.28 -26.49 -8.44
N LEU A 488 4.13 -25.90 -7.60
CA LEU A 488 4.07 -26.06 -6.15
C LEU A 488 3.22 -25.01 -5.44
N TYR A 489 2.84 -23.89 -6.09
CA TYR A 489 1.93 -22.96 -5.45
C TYR A 489 0.60 -23.63 -5.18
N LYS A 490 0.18 -23.56 -3.92
CA LYS A 490 -1.10 -24.07 -3.46
C LYS A 490 -1.77 -23.00 -2.62
N LEU A 491 -3.08 -22.94 -2.73
CA LEU A 491 -3.90 -22.19 -1.80
C LEU A 491 -3.90 -22.89 -0.44
N LYS A 492 -3.90 -22.11 0.64
CA LYS A 492 -4.06 -22.62 2.00
C LYS A 492 -5.48 -23.18 2.19
N PRO A 493 -5.69 -24.14 3.09
CA PRO A 493 -7.00 -24.76 3.30
C PRO A 493 -8.12 -23.74 3.56
N TYR A 494 -7.87 -22.70 4.35
CA TYR A 494 -8.86 -21.65 4.64
C TYR A 494 -9.20 -20.74 3.44
N ALA A 495 -8.38 -20.75 2.39
CA ALA A 495 -8.63 -19.99 1.17
C ALA A 495 -9.58 -20.73 0.21
N LEU A 496 -9.69 -22.06 0.34
CA LEU A 496 -10.54 -22.87 -0.54
C LEU A 496 -12.02 -22.58 -0.24
N CYS A 497 -12.78 -22.27 -1.30
CA CYS A 497 -14.22 -22.05 -1.21
C CYS A 497 -14.96 -23.39 -1.25
N ARG A 498 -16.04 -23.50 -0.48
CA ARG A 498 -16.89 -24.69 -0.40
C ARG A 498 -17.69 -24.82 -1.69
N SER A 499 -17.66 -26.00 -2.31
CA SER A 499 -18.55 -26.28 -3.45
C SER A 499 -20.01 -26.23 -3.00
N ALA A 500 -20.88 -25.70 -3.86
CA ALA A 500 -22.32 -25.67 -3.62
C ALA A 500 -22.83 -27.10 -3.36
N GLY A 501 -23.29 -27.36 -2.14
CA GLY A 501 -23.82 -28.67 -1.73
C GLY A 501 -22.89 -29.53 -0.87
N SER A 502 -21.63 -29.12 -0.62
CA SER A 502 -20.79 -29.79 0.36
C SER A 502 -21.31 -29.50 1.78
N THR A 503 -21.97 -30.47 2.40
CA THR A 503 -22.32 -30.41 3.83
C THR A 503 -21.05 -30.16 4.65
N MET A 504 -21.08 -29.18 5.57
CA MET A 504 -19.94 -28.89 6.43
C MET A 504 -19.52 -30.18 7.16
N SER A 505 -18.39 -30.77 6.75
CA SER A 505 -17.70 -31.71 7.62
C SER A 505 -17.30 -30.94 8.87
N THR A 506 -17.75 -31.37 10.04
CA THR A 506 -17.41 -30.75 11.33
C THR A 506 -15.91 -30.75 11.63
N ASN A 507 -15.12 -31.46 10.82
CA ASN A 507 -13.68 -31.60 10.99
C ASN A 507 -12.84 -30.65 10.11
N SER A 508 -13.47 -29.88 9.19
CA SER A 508 -12.74 -28.85 8.44
C SER A 508 -12.78 -27.53 9.21
N GLY A 509 -11.63 -26.92 9.48
CA GLY A 509 -11.52 -25.59 10.08
C GLY A 509 -12.25 -24.49 9.29
N SER A 510 -12.33 -23.28 9.87
CA SER A 510 -13.02 -22.16 9.21
C SER A 510 -12.27 -21.66 7.97
N THR A 511 -13.02 -21.13 7.01
CA THR A 511 -12.55 -20.57 5.74
C THR A 511 -12.87 -19.08 5.63
N VAL A 512 -12.23 -18.37 4.69
CA VAL A 512 -12.57 -16.98 4.37
C VAL A 512 -14.05 -16.85 3.99
N GLN A 513 -14.58 -17.78 3.18
CA GLN A 513 -15.99 -17.82 2.80
C GLN A 513 -16.93 -17.83 4.02
N ASP A 514 -16.62 -18.66 5.03
CA ASP A 514 -17.47 -18.75 6.24
C ASP A 514 -17.60 -17.39 6.94
N TYR A 515 -16.54 -16.58 6.97
CA TYR A 515 -16.57 -15.23 7.53
C TYR A 515 -17.31 -14.23 6.62
N VAL A 516 -17.13 -14.32 5.29
CA VAL A 516 -17.84 -13.48 4.32
C VAL A 516 -19.34 -13.65 4.47
N GLU A 517 -19.83 -14.89 4.52
CA GLU A 517 -21.25 -15.19 4.66
C GLU A 517 -21.79 -14.77 6.02
N ALA A 518 -21.09 -15.12 7.12
CA ALA A 518 -21.56 -14.87 8.48
C ALA A 518 -21.68 -13.37 8.83
N PHE A 519 -20.86 -12.53 8.19
CA PHE A 519 -20.82 -11.08 8.41
C PHE A 519 -21.29 -10.29 7.19
N SER A 520 -21.76 -10.93 6.12
CA SER A 520 -22.18 -10.23 4.88
C SER A 520 -21.11 -9.24 4.39
N LEU A 521 -19.84 -9.64 4.42
CA LEU A 521 -18.72 -8.77 4.04
C LEU A 521 -18.67 -8.60 2.53
N THR A 522 -18.16 -7.45 2.09
CA THR A 522 -17.74 -7.28 0.68
C THR A 522 -16.22 -7.31 0.62
N VAL A 523 -15.65 -8.43 0.16
CA VAL A 523 -14.20 -8.68 0.22
C VAL A 523 -13.54 -8.44 -1.15
N GLY A 524 -12.41 -7.74 -1.14
CA GLY A 524 -11.47 -7.69 -2.23
C GLY A 524 -10.10 -8.22 -1.83
N LEU A 525 -9.26 -8.45 -2.83
CA LEU A 525 -7.87 -8.81 -2.66
C LEU A 525 -6.99 -7.68 -3.18
N TYR A 526 -5.81 -7.51 -2.62
CA TYR A 526 -4.72 -6.74 -3.24
C TYR A 526 -3.45 -7.57 -3.19
N VAL A 527 -2.48 -7.27 -4.05
CA VAL A 527 -1.17 -7.91 -3.96
C VAL A 527 -0.09 -6.91 -4.33
N GLN A 528 1.09 -7.10 -3.77
CA GLN A 528 2.27 -6.36 -4.21
C GLN A 528 2.88 -7.12 -5.38
N GLU A 529 2.75 -6.59 -6.59
CA GLU A 529 3.04 -7.27 -7.87
C GLU A 529 4.47 -7.81 -7.93
N PHE A 530 5.42 -7.08 -7.35
CA PHE A 530 6.84 -7.49 -7.29
C PHE A 530 7.17 -8.50 -6.18
N SER A 531 6.16 -8.88 -5.40
CA SER A 531 6.29 -9.83 -4.28
C SER A 531 5.78 -11.22 -4.66
N ILE A 532 5.19 -11.35 -5.83
CA ILE A 532 4.74 -12.60 -6.43
C ILE A 532 5.44 -12.81 -7.77
N ASP A 533 5.56 -14.05 -8.20
CA ASP A 533 5.93 -14.37 -9.57
C ASP A 533 4.67 -14.55 -10.44
N GLU A 534 4.87 -14.83 -11.72
CA GLU A 534 3.79 -15.02 -12.69
C GLU A 534 2.84 -16.17 -12.33
N SER A 535 3.33 -17.25 -11.70
CA SER A 535 2.53 -18.43 -11.38
C SER A 535 1.69 -18.21 -10.13
N ALA A 536 2.25 -17.52 -9.12
CA ALA A 536 1.49 -17.05 -7.98
C ALA A 536 0.43 -16.02 -8.42
N ALA A 537 0.76 -15.10 -9.34
CA ALA A 537 -0.20 -14.17 -9.91
C ALA A 537 -1.34 -14.89 -10.63
N GLU A 538 -1.01 -15.82 -11.54
CA GLU A 538 -1.99 -16.63 -12.27
C GLU A 538 -2.91 -17.39 -11.32
N LEU A 539 -2.35 -18.08 -10.32
CA LEU A 539 -3.14 -18.83 -9.33
C LEU A 539 -4.09 -17.91 -8.54
N LEU A 540 -3.60 -16.77 -8.05
CA LEU A 540 -4.39 -15.84 -7.24
C LEU A 540 -5.49 -15.17 -8.06
N ILE A 541 -5.19 -14.77 -9.29
CA ILE A 541 -6.17 -14.12 -10.18
C ILE A 541 -7.25 -15.11 -10.59
N ASN A 542 -6.88 -16.33 -11.01
CA ASN A 542 -7.85 -17.38 -11.32
C ASN A 542 -8.73 -17.68 -10.11
N HIS A 543 -8.14 -17.81 -8.92
CA HIS A 543 -8.89 -18.04 -7.70
C HIS A 543 -9.90 -16.92 -7.40
N ALA A 544 -9.49 -15.65 -7.52
CA ALA A 544 -10.38 -14.50 -7.35
C ALA A 544 -11.51 -14.48 -8.39
N ASN A 545 -11.20 -14.79 -9.65
CA ASN A 545 -12.15 -14.82 -10.76
C ASN A 545 -13.19 -15.94 -10.63
N GLU A 546 -12.77 -17.13 -10.22
CA GLU A 546 -13.65 -18.29 -10.02
C GLU A 546 -14.55 -18.14 -8.78
N ASN A 547 -14.11 -17.36 -7.79
CA ASN A 547 -14.78 -17.24 -6.49
C ASN A 547 -15.29 -15.82 -6.22
N GLN A 548 -15.85 -15.15 -7.24
CA GLN A 548 -16.41 -13.80 -7.11
C GLN A 548 -17.51 -13.65 -6.06
N HIS A 549 -18.20 -14.74 -5.71
CA HIS A 549 -19.18 -14.72 -4.62
C HIS A 549 -18.53 -14.49 -3.25
N VAL A 550 -17.25 -14.86 -3.08
CA VAL A 550 -16.43 -14.55 -1.89
C VAL A 550 -15.69 -13.24 -2.10
N PHE A 551 -14.99 -13.09 -3.23
CA PHE A 551 -14.17 -11.92 -3.57
C PHE A 551 -14.94 -10.93 -4.45
N SER A 552 -16.09 -10.47 -3.96
CA SER A 552 -17.03 -9.65 -4.73
C SER A 552 -16.51 -8.28 -5.15
N ARG A 553 -15.41 -7.80 -4.54
CA ARG A 553 -14.71 -6.58 -5.00
C ARG A 553 -13.58 -6.85 -5.99
N GLY A 554 -13.30 -8.12 -6.28
CA GLY A 554 -12.22 -8.52 -7.18
C GLY A 554 -10.84 -8.38 -6.57
N MET A 555 -9.86 -8.08 -7.43
CA MET A 555 -8.45 -8.01 -7.08
C MET A 555 -7.86 -6.69 -7.59
N ALA A 556 -7.40 -5.87 -6.66
CA ALA A 556 -6.62 -4.67 -6.98
C ALA A 556 -5.27 -5.11 -7.57
N TRP A 557 -4.95 -4.53 -8.73
CA TRP A 557 -3.81 -4.92 -9.56
C TRP A 557 -3.19 -3.67 -10.19
N GLY A 558 -1.91 -3.46 -9.93
CA GLY A 558 -1.06 -2.39 -10.44
C GLY A 558 -0.21 -2.79 -11.65
N GLY A 559 -0.34 -4.02 -12.14
CA GLY A 559 0.24 -4.41 -13.43
C GLY A 559 -0.61 -3.90 -14.61
N ILE A 560 -0.16 -4.19 -15.83
CA ILE A 560 -0.96 -3.97 -17.04
C ILE A 560 -1.93 -5.15 -17.15
N GLY A 561 -3.21 -4.91 -17.46
CA GLY A 561 -4.20 -5.97 -17.55
C GLY A 561 -3.73 -7.13 -18.44
N GLY A 562 -3.66 -8.32 -17.85
CA GLY A 562 -3.28 -9.55 -18.55
C GLY A 562 -1.77 -9.81 -18.69
N MET A 563 -0.90 -8.93 -18.19
CA MET A 563 0.54 -9.07 -18.42
C MET A 563 1.39 -8.90 -17.16
N THR A 564 2.45 -9.70 -17.08
CA THR A 564 3.56 -9.57 -16.14
C THR A 564 4.91 -9.79 -16.84
N ILE A 565 6.03 -9.59 -16.14
CA ILE A 565 7.38 -9.78 -16.70
C ILE A 565 8.06 -10.95 -16.02
N SER A 566 8.59 -11.86 -16.83
CA SER A 566 9.44 -12.95 -16.35
C SER A 566 10.68 -12.40 -15.62
N GLY A 567 11.04 -12.99 -14.48
CA GLY A 567 12.30 -12.66 -13.80
C GLY A 567 12.33 -11.33 -13.03
N VAL A 568 11.22 -10.57 -12.96
CA VAL A 568 11.06 -9.47 -11.96
C VAL A 568 10.81 -10.04 -10.55
N GLN A 569 10.88 -11.36 -10.42
CA GLN A 569 10.71 -12.15 -9.23
C GLN A 569 11.57 -11.64 -8.05
N PRO A 570 11.08 -11.78 -6.81
CA PRO A 570 11.94 -11.81 -5.63
C PRO A 570 13.17 -12.66 -5.96
N SER A 571 14.37 -12.15 -5.68
CA SER A 571 15.61 -12.92 -5.95
C SER A 571 15.50 -14.34 -5.37
N MET A 572 16.27 -15.33 -5.83
CA MET A 572 16.25 -16.69 -5.23
C MET A 572 16.42 -16.77 -3.69
N LEU A 573 16.78 -15.65 -3.04
CA LEU A 573 16.89 -15.49 -1.59
C LEU A 573 15.70 -14.77 -0.93
N GLN A 574 14.75 -14.27 -1.71
CA GLN A 574 13.54 -13.58 -1.27
C GLN A 574 12.33 -14.43 -1.63
N ASN A 575 11.41 -14.58 -0.67
CA ASN A 575 10.24 -15.44 -0.86
C ASN A 575 9.24 -14.76 -1.81
N THR A 576 8.79 -15.50 -2.80
CA THR A 576 7.60 -15.24 -3.64
C THR A 576 6.34 -15.60 -2.88
N ASP A 577 6.04 -14.84 -1.83
CA ASP A 577 4.88 -15.10 -0.97
C ASP A 577 3.79 -14.05 -1.10
N GLY A 578 4.00 -13.02 -1.91
CA GLY A 578 3.09 -11.89 -2.09
C GLY A 578 2.96 -10.96 -0.89
N LEU A 579 3.55 -11.31 0.24
CA LEU A 579 3.50 -10.53 1.47
C LEU A 579 4.69 -9.58 1.59
N TRP A 580 5.85 -9.92 1.02
CA TRP A 580 7.08 -9.10 1.15
C TRP A 580 7.32 -8.68 2.60
N ALA A 581 7.47 -7.38 2.87
CA ALA A 581 7.62 -6.86 4.22
C ALA A 581 6.35 -6.97 5.08
N GLN A 582 5.18 -7.09 4.45
CA GLN A 582 3.89 -7.23 5.16
C GLN A 582 3.79 -8.56 5.92
N ARG A 583 4.60 -9.58 5.56
CA ARG A 583 4.68 -10.86 6.28
C ARG A 583 4.98 -10.67 7.77
N LEU A 584 5.83 -9.71 8.10
CA LEU A 584 6.22 -9.45 9.49
C LEU A 584 5.14 -8.73 10.28
N CYS A 585 4.15 -8.16 9.59
CA CYS A 585 3.07 -7.39 10.19
C CYS A 585 1.75 -8.17 10.27
N GLY A 586 1.54 -9.16 9.38
CA GLY A 586 0.29 -9.91 9.29
C GLY A 586 0.19 -11.08 10.26
N ARG A 587 -1.00 -11.31 10.82
CA ARG A 587 -1.31 -12.49 11.63
C ARG A 587 -1.55 -13.73 10.78
N GLY A 588 -1.21 -14.90 11.32
CA GLY A 588 -1.63 -16.18 10.76
C GLY A 588 -3.14 -16.40 10.94
N TRP A 589 -3.72 -17.23 10.07
CA TRP A 589 -5.08 -17.74 10.27
C TRP A 589 -5.12 -18.70 11.46
N ASP A 590 -6.15 -18.56 12.29
CA ASP A 590 -6.41 -19.40 13.45
C ASP A 590 -7.49 -20.44 13.10
N GLU A 591 -7.08 -21.70 12.91
CA GLU A 591 -7.98 -22.78 12.47
C GLU A 591 -9.03 -23.15 13.53
N GLU A 592 -8.80 -22.82 14.80
CA GLU A 592 -9.72 -23.11 15.92
C GLU A 592 -10.82 -22.04 16.04
N LYS A 593 -10.61 -20.87 15.43
CA LYS A 593 -11.59 -19.80 15.44
C LYS A 593 -12.62 -19.98 14.35
N HIS A 594 -13.87 -19.70 14.69
CA HIS A 594 -14.99 -19.75 13.76
C HIS A 594 -15.87 -18.50 13.89
N PRO A 595 -16.49 -18.00 12.79
CA PRO A 595 -17.36 -16.84 12.86
C PRO A 595 -18.55 -16.97 13.82
N PHE A 596 -19.02 -18.19 14.12
CA PHE A 596 -20.15 -18.38 15.05
C PHE A 596 -19.79 -18.12 16.52
N GLN A 597 -18.51 -18.07 16.88
CA GLN A 597 -18.06 -17.78 18.25
C GLN A 597 -18.17 -16.29 18.60
N VAL A 598 -18.35 -15.43 17.60
CA VAL A 598 -18.41 -13.96 17.76
C VAL A 598 -19.85 -13.47 17.97
N LYS A 599 -20.84 -14.25 17.50
CA LYS A 599 -22.27 -14.01 17.71
C LYS A 599 -22.63 -14.36 19.14
#